data_AF-A0A7W5H920-F1
#
_entry.id   AF-A0A7W5H920-F1
#
_cell.length_a   1.000
_cell.length_b   1.000
_cell.length_c   1.000
_cell.angle_alpha   90.00
_cell.angle_beta   90.00
_cell.angle_gamma   90.00
#
_symmetry.space_group_name_H-M   'P 1'
#
loop_
_entity.id
_entity.type
_entity.pdbx_description
1 polymer ?
#
loop_
_entity_poly.entity_id
_entity_poly.type
_entity_poly.pdbx_seq_one_letter_code
_entity_poly.pdbx_strand_id
1 'polypeptide(L)'
;MSIRTITLCLLSLAMTAAISRPMAAHEDALGERIQLSMKSAITHVQPMTGIVLWTDNPNVNTDAVQLEFRYCGYNEVVRPDGTYDFSMVDSVLDGAASRNHQSVLRFYFVYPGKKTTVPEFIRERPDYRETVAKSEGKKTHFCDWSNEALQQFTLDFYQRFADRYDGDPRLAYLETGFGLWAEYHIYDGPKKLGVTFPSKSFQDRFLRHLDSCFTSVPWMVSIDASDPRYSPIEGDAELLSLGFGVFDDSFLCKQHANENENDWKILNLDRWKHSPGGGEFSYYTNHDQKQALSPQGPHGISFEDDARKFHISFMIGNDQVKFQSMERVKAAGMATGYQFRITGARRIGASVDLRVTNEGVAPLYRDAYFAINGHRSTQSLKGLLPGEFMSVKLADPNHAAEQQLVIECDHILPGQEIQFAADLD
;
A
#
# COMPACT_ATOMS: atom_id res chain seq x y z
N MET A 1 -74.94 9.62 -19.28
CA MET A 1 -75.68 10.69 -19.98
C MET A 1 -75.23 12.03 -19.39
N SER A 2 -74.83 12.95 -20.26
CA SER A 2 -74.46 14.36 -20.04
C SER A 2 -73.13 14.70 -19.33
N ILE A 3 -72.21 15.16 -20.18
CA ILE A 3 -71.10 16.10 -19.97
C ILE A 3 -71.60 17.40 -19.30
N ARG A 4 -70.75 18.06 -18.49
CA ARG A 4 -70.60 19.54 -18.49
C ARG A 4 -69.33 20.00 -17.75
N THR A 5 -68.43 20.56 -18.56
CA THR A 5 -67.36 21.53 -18.27
C THR A 5 -67.89 22.76 -17.51
N ILE A 6 -67.07 23.41 -16.68
CA ILE A 6 -67.03 24.86 -16.37
C ILE A 6 -65.74 25.11 -15.54
N THR A 7 -64.71 25.74 -16.10
CA THR A 7 -64.43 27.19 -16.23
C THR A 7 -63.50 27.69 -15.13
N LEU A 8 -62.31 28.09 -15.57
CA LEU A 8 -61.26 28.75 -14.82
C LEU A 8 -61.69 30.20 -14.52
N CYS A 9 -61.71 30.60 -13.25
CA CYS A 9 -61.84 32.00 -12.85
C CYS A 9 -60.57 32.46 -12.14
N LEU A 10 -59.89 33.43 -12.77
CA LEU A 10 -58.85 34.25 -12.16
C LEU A 10 -59.43 35.04 -10.99
N LEU A 11 -58.76 34.99 -9.84
CA LEU A 11 -58.91 35.97 -8.77
C LEU A 11 -57.63 36.79 -8.67
N SER A 12 -57.76 38.06 -9.05
CA SER A 12 -56.82 39.14 -8.75
C SER A 12 -56.90 39.47 -7.26
N LEU A 13 -55.76 39.39 -6.55
CA LEU A 13 -55.64 39.91 -5.19
C LEU A 13 -54.70 41.10 -5.20
N ALA A 14 -55.21 42.20 -4.66
CA ALA A 14 -54.60 43.52 -4.62
C ALA A 14 -53.32 43.55 -3.76
N MET A 15 -52.32 44.26 -4.26
CA MET A 15 -51.14 44.70 -3.52
C MET A 15 -51.53 45.62 -2.36
N THR A 16 -51.19 45.22 -1.13
CA THR A 16 -50.90 46.15 -0.03
C THR A 16 -49.40 46.19 0.17
N ALA A 17 -48.79 47.34 -0.13
CA ALA A 17 -47.37 47.60 0.08
C ALA A 17 -47.07 47.63 1.58
N ALA A 18 -46.43 46.57 2.08
CA ALA A 18 -45.69 46.62 3.34
C ALA A 18 -44.25 47.01 3.00
N ILE A 19 -43.82 48.16 3.52
CA ILE A 19 -42.43 48.62 3.47
C ILE A 19 -41.60 47.68 4.34
N SER A 20 -41.08 46.60 3.75
CA SER A 20 -40.00 45.82 4.37
C SER A 20 -38.69 46.52 4.04
N ARG A 21 -38.07 47.11 5.07
CA ARG A 21 -36.66 47.52 5.05
C ARG A 21 -35.83 46.39 4.44
N PRO A 22 -34.83 46.67 3.58
CA PRO A 22 -33.85 45.66 3.23
C PRO A 22 -33.17 45.27 4.55
N MET A 23 -33.38 44.02 4.96
CA MET A 23 -32.56 43.41 5.99
C MET A 23 -31.15 43.44 5.39
N ALA A 24 -30.28 44.22 6.02
CA ALA A 24 -28.89 44.30 5.64
C ALA A 24 -28.39 42.87 5.43
N ALA A 25 -27.87 42.60 4.23
CA ALA A 25 -27.00 41.46 4.05
C ALA A 25 -25.98 41.55 5.19
N HIS A 26 -25.93 40.51 6.03
CA HIS A 26 -24.76 40.27 6.84
C HIS A 26 -23.63 40.09 5.82
N GLU A 27 -22.92 41.18 5.53
CA GLU A 27 -21.57 41.11 5.01
C GLU A 27 -20.81 40.32 6.08
N ASP A 28 -20.69 39.01 5.85
CA ASP A 28 -19.58 38.26 6.40
C ASP A 28 -18.35 39.12 6.11
N ALA A 29 -17.64 39.51 7.17
CA ALA A 29 -16.35 40.14 7.06
C ALA A 29 -15.45 39.19 6.26
N LEU A 30 -15.41 39.41 4.94
CA LEU A 30 -14.49 38.76 4.04
C LEU A 30 -13.11 39.24 4.46
N GLY A 31 -12.50 38.51 5.41
CA GLY A 31 -11.12 38.73 5.80
C GLY A 31 -10.27 38.83 4.54
N GLU A 32 -9.32 39.77 4.55
CA GLU A 32 -8.44 40.02 3.42
C GLU A 32 -7.86 38.70 2.90
N ARG A 33 -7.99 38.50 1.59
CA ARG A 33 -7.56 37.30 0.89
C ARG A 33 -6.17 37.55 0.32
N ILE A 34 -5.15 37.04 0.99
CA ILE A 34 -3.75 37.22 0.61
C ILE A 34 -3.27 35.93 -0.06
N GLN A 35 -2.80 36.02 -1.31
CA GLN A 35 -2.11 34.89 -1.95
C GLN A 35 -0.75 34.70 -1.28
N LEU A 36 -0.39 33.45 -1.01
CA LEU A 36 0.89 33.13 -0.38
C LEU A 36 1.91 32.72 -1.43
N SER A 37 3.15 33.17 -1.24
CA SER A 37 4.27 32.78 -2.08
C SER A 37 4.94 31.55 -1.45
N MET A 38 5.14 30.49 -2.22
CA MET A 38 5.65 29.23 -1.70
C MET A 38 6.54 28.55 -2.73
N LYS A 39 7.79 28.27 -2.34
CA LYS A 39 8.76 27.50 -3.14
C LYS A 39 9.23 26.29 -2.34
N SER A 40 8.97 25.09 -2.85
CA SER A 40 9.45 23.83 -2.28
C SER A 40 9.61 22.77 -3.37
N ALA A 41 10.42 21.74 -3.11
CA ALA A 41 10.67 20.67 -4.06
C ALA A 41 10.76 19.31 -3.35
N ILE A 42 10.38 18.26 -4.07
CA ILE A 42 10.63 16.88 -3.67
C ILE A 42 12.04 16.50 -4.16
N THR A 43 12.93 16.16 -3.25
CA THR A 43 14.38 16.00 -3.52
C THR A 43 14.91 14.60 -3.19
N HIS A 44 14.09 13.76 -2.56
CA HIS A 44 14.43 12.38 -2.23
C HIS A 44 13.21 11.46 -2.41
N VAL A 45 13.46 10.16 -2.31
CA VAL A 45 12.40 9.13 -2.34
C VAL A 45 11.50 9.34 -1.12
N GLN A 46 10.19 9.29 -1.34
CA GLN A 46 9.21 9.56 -0.30
C GLN A 46 9.08 8.35 0.67
N PRO A 47 8.72 8.58 1.94
CA PRO A 47 8.41 7.49 2.86
C PRO A 47 7.33 6.55 2.32
N MET A 48 7.49 5.25 2.57
CA MET A 48 6.62 4.18 2.06
C MET A 48 6.57 4.04 0.53
N THR A 49 7.51 4.62 -0.21
CA THR A 49 7.63 4.43 -1.65
C THR A 49 9.04 3.99 -2.05
N GLY A 50 9.23 3.68 -3.33
CA GLY A 50 10.55 3.58 -3.93
C GLY A 50 11.00 2.18 -4.31
N ILE A 51 12.28 2.08 -4.70
CA ILE A 51 12.94 0.79 -4.89
C ILE A 51 13.32 0.24 -3.52
N VAL A 52 13.07 -1.05 -3.32
CA VAL A 52 13.31 -1.77 -2.06
C VAL A 52 14.52 -2.68 -2.22
N LEU A 53 15.44 -2.63 -1.26
CA LEU A 53 16.55 -3.58 -1.16
C LEU A 53 16.31 -4.54 0.01
N TRP A 54 16.95 -5.70 0.00
CA TRP A 54 16.86 -6.58 1.16
C TRP A 54 17.59 -5.97 2.37
N THR A 55 17.10 -6.28 3.57
CA THR A 55 17.67 -5.79 4.84
C THR A 55 19.14 -6.14 5.05
N ASP A 56 19.64 -7.18 4.37
CA ASP A 56 21.03 -7.63 4.41
C ASP A 56 21.86 -7.20 3.20
N ASN A 57 21.30 -6.40 2.29
CA ASN A 57 22.04 -5.88 1.14
C ASN A 57 23.14 -4.93 1.61
N PRO A 58 24.41 -5.10 1.18
CA PRO A 58 25.51 -4.27 1.65
C PRO A 58 25.39 -2.79 1.24
N ASN A 59 24.56 -2.47 0.26
CA ASN A 59 24.32 -1.11 -0.22
C ASN A 59 23.02 -0.50 0.35
N VAL A 60 22.34 -1.18 1.29
CA VAL A 60 21.03 -0.72 1.78
C VAL A 60 21.11 0.58 2.56
N ASN A 61 22.25 0.91 3.19
CA ASN A 61 22.41 2.14 3.96
C ASN A 61 22.68 3.36 3.03
N THR A 62 21.62 3.92 2.44
CA THR A 62 21.66 4.98 1.43
C THR A 62 20.36 5.78 1.42
N ASP A 63 20.40 7.06 1.04
CA ASP A 63 19.22 7.91 0.85
C ASP A 63 18.45 7.64 -0.46
N ALA A 64 18.97 6.74 -1.30
CA ALA A 64 18.36 6.35 -2.57
C ALA A 64 17.18 5.38 -2.41
N VAL A 65 16.97 4.83 -1.21
CA VAL A 65 15.83 3.98 -0.85
C VAL A 65 15.21 4.47 0.46
N GLN A 66 13.97 4.07 0.71
CA GLN A 66 13.24 4.35 1.96
C GLN A 66 12.65 3.09 2.61
N LEU A 67 12.81 1.96 1.93
CA LEU A 67 12.19 0.69 2.25
C LEU A 67 13.22 -0.43 2.20
N GLU A 68 13.08 -1.36 3.13
CA GLU A 68 13.86 -2.60 3.17
C GLU A 68 12.95 -3.82 3.24
N PHE A 69 13.34 -4.90 2.57
CA PHE A 69 12.53 -6.12 2.50
C PHE A 69 13.15 -7.27 3.30
N ARG A 70 12.30 -8.10 3.92
CA ARG A 70 12.72 -9.37 4.53
C ARG A 70 11.64 -10.46 4.48
N TYR A 71 12.04 -11.64 4.00
CA TYR A 71 11.32 -12.89 4.22
C TYR A 71 11.41 -13.34 5.69
N CYS A 72 10.27 -13.67 6.30
CA CYS A 72 10.14 -14.10 7.68
C CYS A 72 9.49 -15.48 7.78
N GLY A 73 10.04 -16.37 8.58
CA GLY A 73 9.42 -17.63 8.97
C GLY A 73 8.56 -17.48 10.22
N TYR A 74 7.42 -18.17 10.27
CA TYR A 74 6.56 -18.19 11.46
C TYR A 74 7.29 -18.80 12.67
N ASN A 75 8.17 -19.78 12.45
CA ASN A 75 9.04 -20.39 13.48
C ASN A 75 10.20 -19.50 13.96
N GLU A 76 10.42 -18.33 13.35
CA GLU A 76 11.35 -17.32 13.90
C GLU A 76 10.68 -16.46 14.98
N VAL A 77 9.34 -16.42 14.98
CA VAL A 77 8.53 -15.66 15.95
C VAL A 77 7.90 -16.57 17.00
N VAL A 78 7.61 -17.83 16.64
CA VAL A 78 6.94 -18.75 17.56
C VAL A 78 7.89 -19.87 17.93
N ARG A 79 8.24 -19.89 19.21
CA ARG A 79 9.17 -20.84 19.80
C ARG A 79 8.62 -22.27 19.75
N PRO A 80 9.49 -23.28 19.94
CA PRO A 80 9.07 -24.67 19.87
C PRO A 80 7.92 -25.08 20.79
N ASP A 81 7.76 -24.41 21.93
CA ASP A 81 6.69 -24.66 22.90
C ASP A 81 5.38 -23.91 22.59
N GLY A 82 5.33 -23.17 21.49
CA GLY A 82 4.17 -22.36 21.08
C GLY A 82 4.12 -20.95 21.67
N THR A 83 5.14 -20.54 22.44
CA THR A 83 5.23 -19.17 22.95
C THR A 83 5.70 -18.19 21.87
N TYR A 84 5.13 -16.98 21.86
CA TYR A 84 5.48 -15.94 20.90
C TYR A 84 6.65 -15.10 21.41
N ASP A 85 7.61 -14.85 20.53
CA ASP A 85 8.79 -14.01 20.73
C ASP A 85 9.01 -13.17 19.47
N PHE A 86 8.61 -11.91 19.54
CA PHE A 86 8.72 -10.99 18.41
C PHE A 86 10.08 -10.27 18.34
N SER A 87 11.07 -10.63 19.17
CA SER A 87 12.37 -9.95 19.20
C SER A 87 13.09 -9.94 17.86
N MET A 88 12.93 -10.99 17.05
CA MET A 88 13.45 -11.01 15.68
C MET A 88 12.82 -9.90 14.83
N VAL A 89 11.49 -9.75 14.86
CA VAL A 89 10.77 -8.72 14.12
C VAL A 89 11.19 -7.34 14.61
N ASP A 90 11.21 -7.12 15.93
CA ASP A 90 11.66 -5.86 16.52
C ASP A 90 13.08 -5.49 16.06
N SER A 91 14.02 -6.45 16.05
CA SER A 91 15.39 -6.22 15.60
C SER A 91 15.48 -5.86 14.11
N VAL A 92 14.63 -6.44 13.27
CA VAL A 92 14.58 -6.10 11.84
C VAL A 92 14.06 -4.68 11.64
N LEU A 93 12.94 -4.36 12.31
CA LEU A 93 12.34 -3.03 12.27
C LEU A 93 13.29 -1.96 12.82
N ASP A 94 13.97 -2.23 13.94
CA ASP A 94 14.98 -1.32 14.52
C ASP A 94 16.20 -1.15 13.60
N GLY A 95 16.63 -2.22 12.93
CA GLY A 95 17.73 -2.17 11.99
C GLY A 95 17.43 -1.23 10.82
N ALA A 96 16.29 -1.41 10.16
CA ALA A 96 15.84 -0.52 9.07
C ALA A 96 15.65 0.91 9.58
N ALA A 97 15.02 1.09 10.75
CA ALA A 97 14.79 2.40 11.34
C ALA A 97 16.09 3.14 11.69
N SER A 98 17.14 2.43 12.11
CA SER A 98 18.46 3.03 12.37
C SER A 98 19.12 3.61 11.12
N ARG A 99 18.69 3.17 9.93
CA ARG A 99 19.08 3.70 8.62
C ARG A 99 18.06 4.68 8.04
N ASN A 100 17.04 5.06 8.84
CA ASN A 100 15.92 5.90 8.45
C ASN A 100 15.05 5.29 7.33
N HIS A 101 14.92 3.96 7.31
CA HIS A 101 14.06 3.21 6.39
C HIS A 101 12.96 2.46 7.14
N GLN A 102 11.85 2.21 6.45
CA GLN A 102 10.79 1.34 6.94
C GLN A 102 10.93 -0.06 6.33
N SER A 103 10.25 -1.05 6.92
CA SER A 103 10.31 -2.44 6.45
C SER A 103 9.08 -2.86 5.67
N VAL A 104 9.31 -3.74 4.69
CA VAL A 104 8.34 -4.63 4.06
C VAL A 104 8.65 -6.04 4.54
N LEU A 105 7.71 -6.67 5.24
CA LEU A 105 7.91 -8.02 5.76
C LEU A 105 7.02 -8.99 5.01
N ARG A 106 7.58 -10.13 4.57
CA ARG A 106 6.82 -11.23 3.98
C ARG A 106 6.88 -12.49 4.81
N PHE A 107 5.75 -12.96 5.34
CA PHE A 107 5.71 -14.24 6.04
C PHE A 107 5.38 -15.38 5.10
N TYR A 108 6.20 -16.43 5.12
CA TYR A 108 6.04 -17.59 4.23
C TYR A 108 6.04 -18.89 5.03
N PHE A 109 5.26 -19.87 4.56
CA PHE A 109 5.27 -21.23 5.10
C PHE A 109 6.22 -22.17 4.37
N VAL A 110 6.27 -22.06 3.04
CA VAL A 110 6.99 -22.99 2.15
C VAL A 110 8.01 -22.23 1.33
N TYR A 111 9.23 -22.76 1.27
CA TYR A 111 10.32 -22.22 0.46
C TYR A 111 11.08 -23.37 -0.20
N PRO A 112 11.37 -23.32 -1.52
CA PRO A 112 12.04 -24.41 -2.20
C PRO A 112 13.38 -24.81 -1.58
N GLY A 113 13.57 -26.11 -1.37
CA GLY A 113 14.79 -26.66 -0.76
C GLY A 113 14.85 -26.56 0.76
N LYS A 114 13.79 -26.08 1.44
CA LYS A 114 13.75 -25.91 2.89
C LYS A 114 12.66 -26.77 3.54
N LYS A 115 12.78 -26.94 4.86
CA LYS A 115 11.64 -27.35 5.71
C LYS A 115 10.61 -26.22 5.77
N THR A 116 9.35 -26.53 6.09
CA THR A 116 8.36 -25.49 6.34
C THR A 116 8.76 -24.65 7.56
N THR A 117 8.27 -23.42 7.62
CA THR A 117 8.40 -22.52 8.78
C THR A 117 7.26 -22.71 9.77
N VAL A 118 6.45 -23.77 9.63
CA VAL A 118 5.42 -24.12 10.63
C VAL A 118 6.10 -24.31 11.99
N PRO A 119 5.62 -23.66 13.06
CA PRO A 119 6.24 -23.79 14.38
C PRO A 119 6.24 -25.22 14.90
N GLU A 120 7.25 -25.56 15.70
CA GLU A 120 7.49 -26.94 16.13
C GLU A 120 6.32 -27.53 16.95
N PHE A 121 5.67 -26.74 17.81
CA PHE A 121 4.50 -27.21 18.58
C PHE A 121 3.32 -27.68 17.72
N ILE A 122 3.20 -27.18 16.47
CA ILE A 122 2.22 -27.68 15.49
C ILE A 122 2.79 -28.93 14.80
N ARG A 123 4.07 -28.90 14.43
CA ARG A 123 4.73 -30.00 13.71
C ARG A 123 4.81 -31.29 14.53
N GLU A 124 4.94 -31.19 15.84
CA GLU A 124 5.01 -32.33 16.77
C GLU A 124 3.63 -32.93 17.06
N ARG A 125 2.55 -32.30 16.61
CA ARG A 125 1.21 -32.83 16.85
C ARG A 125 1.04 -34.19 16.17
N PRO A 126 0.36 -35.15 16.84
CA PRO A 126 0.16 -36.48 16.30
C PRO A 126 -0.76 -36.49 15.07
N ASP A 127 -1.47 -35.41 14.77
CA ASP A 127 -2.39 -35.26 13.63
C ASP A 127 -1.81 -34.40 12.48
N TYR A 128 -0.57 -33.92 12.58
CA TYR A 128 0.06 -33.10 11.54
C TYR A 128 1.00 -33.94 10.66
N ARG A 129 0.86 -33.84 9.33
CA ARG A 129 1.62 -34.66 8.37
C ARG A 129 2.16 -33.86 7.19
N GLU A 130 3.39 -33.35 7.30
CA GLU A 130 4.06 -32.70 6.17
C GLU A 130 4.20 -33.64 4.96
N THR A 131 4.08 -33.06 3.77
CA THR A 131 4.46 -33.73 2.54
C THR A 131 5.86 -33.31 2.13
N VAL A 132 6.72 -34.27 1.77
CA VAL A 132 8.06 -33.97 1.26
C VAL A 132 8.13 -34.39 -0.20
N ALA A 133 8.45 -33.45 -1.08
CA ALA A 133 8.52 -33.68 -2.53
C ALA A 133 9.60 -32.80 -3.17
N LYS A 134 9.79 -32.95 -4.48
CA LYS A 134 10.63 -32.02 -5.25
C LYS A 134 9.83 -30.78 -5.62
N SER A 135 10.51 -29.64 -5.57
CA SER A 135 10.05 -28.35 -6.09
C SER A 135 11.28 -27.56 -6.51
N GLU A 136 11.29 -27.05 -7.74
CA GLU A 136 12.45 -26.45 -8.40
C GLU A 136 13.67 -27.37 -8.40
N GLY A 137 13.43 -28.67 -8.54
CA GLY A 137 14.47 -29.70 -8.44
C GLY A 137 15.08 -29.89 -7.04
N LYS A 138 14.62 -29.16 -6.02
CA LYS A 138 15.10 -29.24 -4.63
C LYS A 138 14.14 -30.03 -3.75
N LYS A 139 14.65 -30.66 -2.69
CA LYS A 139 13.84 -31.34 -1.67
C LYS A 139 13.12 -30.30 -0.80
N THR A 140 11.80 -30.25 -0.90
CA THR A 140 10.95 -29.22 -0.28
C THR A 140 9.89 -29.87 0.61
N HIS A 141 9.65 -29.28 1.78
CA HIS A 141 8.57 -29.68 2.67
C HIS A 141 7.35 -28.77 2.44
N PHE A 142 6.16 -29.37 2.40
CA PHE A 142 4.88 -28.71 2.25
C PHE A 142 4.04 -28.92 3.51
N CYS A 143 3.28 -27.89 3.87
CA CYS A 143 2.41 -27.88 5.04
C CYS A 143 1.28 -28.90 4.91
N ASP A 144 0.73 -29.32 6.05
CA ASP A 144 -0.53 -30.07 6.14
C ASP A 144 -1.69 -29.12 6.44
N TRP A 145 -2.29 -28.58 5.40
CA TRP A 145 -3.46 -27.70 5.49
C TRP A 145 -4.76 -28.44 5.81
N SER A 146 -4.76 -29.76 5.91
CA SER A 146 -5.90 -30.49 6.48
C SER A 146 -5.95 -30.37 8.00
N ASN A 147 -4.83 -29.97 8.63
CA ASN A 147 -4.70 -29.83 10.06
C ASN A 147 -5.36 -28.54 10.58
N GLU A 148 -6.40 -28.68 11.38
CA GLU A 148 -7.14 -27.54 11.96
C GLU A 148 -6.28 -26.68 12.90
N ALA A 149 -5.28 -27.26 13.57
CA ALA A 149 -4.41 -26.50 14.45
C ALA A 149 -3.47 -25.58 13.67
N LEU A 150 -2.97 -25.99 12.49
CA LEU A 150 -2.22 -25.10 11.59
C LEU A 150 -3.10 -23.94 11.10
N GLN A 151 -4.35 -24.25 10.72
CA GLN A 151 -5.31 -23.25 10.28
C GLN A 151 -5.60 -22.22 11.39
N GLN A 152 -5.87 -22.67 12.61
CA GLN A 152 -6.12 -21.78 13.75
C GLN A 152 -4.86 -20.98 14.12
N PHE A 153 -3.70 -21.63 14.15
CA PHE A 153 -2.42 -20.96 14.39
C PHE A 153 -2.20 -19.79 13.42
N THR A 154 -2.50 -19.99 12.13
CA THR A 154 -2.30 -18.97 11.11
C THR A 154 -3.14 -17.72 11.40
N LEU A 155 -4.38 -17.89 11.84
CA LEU A 155 -5.25 -16.77 12.24
C LEU A 155 -4.72 -16.11 13.52
N ASP A 156 -4.46 -16.89 14.57
CA ASP A 156 -3.96 -16.38 15.85
C ASP A 156 -2.64 -15.62 15.72
N PHE A 157 -1.77 -16.07 14.79
CA PHE A 157 -0.53 -15.37 14.46
C PHE A 157 -0.80 -13.96 13.95
N TYR A 158 -1.70 -13.79 12.97
CA TYR A 158 -1.97 -12.48 12.38
C TYR A 158 -2.73 -11.56 13.32
N GLN A 159 -3.63 -12.09 14.15
CA GLN A 159 -4.23 -11.29 15.23
C GLN A 159 -3.14 -10.72 16.15
N ARG A 160 -2.23 -11.56 16.65
CA ARG A 160 -1.16 -11.11 17.56
C ARG A 160 -0.15 -10.19 16.89
N PHE A 161 0.12 -10.42 15.60
CA PHE A 161 0.99 -9.56 14.82
C PHE A 161 0.36 -8.17 14.64
N ALA A 162 -0.92 -8.11 14.29
CA ALA A 162 -1.66 -6.86 14.16
C ALA A 162 -1.76 -6.10 15.49
N ASP A 163 -2.08 -6.79 16.60
CA ASP A 163 -2.14 -6.21 17.95
C ASP A 163 -0.84 -5.49 18.33
N ARG A 164 0.30 -5.95 17.78
CA ARG A 164 1.62 -5.39 18.05
C ARG A 164 2.07 -4.35 17.03
N TYR A 165 1.76 -4.54 15.74
CA TYR A 165 2.42 -3.83 14.64
C TYR A 165 1.51 -3.07 13.67
N ASP A 166 0.17 -3.18 13.73
CA ASP A 166 -0.73 -2.47 12.79
C ASP A 166 -0.53 -0.93 12.84
N GLY A 167 -0.15 -0.40 14.00
CA GLY A 167 0.19 1.02 14.18
C GLY A 167 1.68 1.35 14.13
N ASP A 168 2.58 0.39 13.93
CA ASP A 168 4.02 0.62 14.06
C ASP A 168 4.60 1.39 12.86
N PRO A 169 5.17 2.60 13.04
CA PRO A 169 5.70 3.40 11.93
C PRO A 169 6.91 2.79 11.24
N ARG A 170 7.57 1.78 11.85
CA ARG A 170 8.69 1.06 11.25
C ARG A 170 8.24 0.07 10.18
N LEU A 171 6.96 -0.32 10.17
CA LEU A 171 6.38 -1.27 9.22
C LEU A 171 5.56 -0.55 8.15
N ALA A 172 6.06 -0.53 6.92
CA ALA A 172 5.36 0.09 5.80
C ALA A 172 4.30 -0.83 5.20
N TYR A 173 4.66 -2.08 4.92
CA TYR A 173 3.81 -3.05 4.22
C TYR A 173 4.01 -4.46 4.77
N LEU A 174 2.93 -5.25 4.75
CA LEU A 174 2.94 -6.68 5.08
C LEU A 174 2.55 -7.51 3.86
N GLU A 175 3.42 -8.41 3.43
CA GLU A 175 3.10 -9.38 2.37
C GLU A 175 2.85 -10.77 2.99
N THR A 176 1.83 -11.45 2.47
CA THR A 176 1.44 -12.78 2.96
C THR A 176 0.63 -13.55 1.93
N GLY A 177 0.41 -14.82 2.21
CA GLY A 177 -0.32 -15.74 1.35
C GLY A 177 0.08 -17.17 1.60
N PHE A 178 -0.13 -18.00 0.59
CA PHE A 178 0.06 -19.44 0.67
C PHE A 178 0.96 -19.94 -0.46
N GLY A 179 1.34 -21.21 -0.43
CA GLY A 179 2.22 -21.78 -1.45
C GLY A 179 3.69 -21.39 -1.27
N LEU A 180 4.45 -21.54 -2.35
CA LEU A 180 5.87 -21.21 -2.39
C LEU A 180 6.05 -19.70 -2.20
N TRP A 181 6.95 -19.28 -1.31
CA TRP A 181 7.23 -17.87 -0.99
C TRP A 181 6.04 -17.02 -0.55
N ALA A 182 4.91 -17.64 -0.21
CA ALA A 182 3.61 -16.98 -0.01
C ALA A 182 2.99 -16.35 -1.29
N GLU A 183 3.42 -16.80 -2.47
CA GLU A 183 2.99 -16.27 -3.77
C GLU A 183 1.71 -16.89 -4.33
N TYR A 184 0.92 -17.61 -3.54
CA TYR A 184 -0.34 -18.24 -3.97
C TYR A 184 -0.23 -19.38 -5.00
N HIS A 185 0.96 -19.91 -5.27
CA HIS A 185 1.15 -21.03 -6.19
C HIS A 185 2.03 -22.16 -5.64
N ILE A 186 1.95 -23.33 -6.30
CA ILE A 186 2.92 -24.42 -6.23
C ILE A 186 3.11 -24.91 -7.68
N TYR A 187 3.95 -24.23 -8.45
CA TYR A 187 4.19 -24.59 -9.86
C TYR A 187 4.91 -25.93 -10.04
N ASP A 188 5.83 -26.26 -9.12
CA ASP A 188 6.49 -27.57 -9.04
C ASP A 188 6.30 -28.14 -7.62
N GLY A 189 5.72 -29.33 -7.53
CA GLY A 189 5.39 -29.99 -6.27
C GLY A 189 3.94 -30.48 -6.20
N PRO A 190 3.57 -31.20 -5.12
CA PRO A 190 2.23 -31.73 -4.97
C PRO A 190 1.29 -30.58 -4.60
N LYS A 191 0.55 -30.05 -5.56
CA LYS A 191 -0.57 -29.12 -5.30
C LYS A 191 -1.85 -29.90 -5.06
N LYS A 192 -2.35 -29.89 -3.81
CA LYS A 192 -3.66 -30.43 -3.45
C LYS A 192 -4.35 -29.50 -2.44
N LEU A 193 -5.45 -28.87 -2.87
CA LEU A 193 -6.27 -28.00 -2.02
C LEU A 193 -6.81 -28.78 -0.80
N GLY A 194 -6.75 -28.14 0.37
CA GLY A 194 -7.08 -28.74 1.65
C GLY A 194 -6.08 -29.76 2.18
N VAL A 195 -4.92 -29.94 1.52
CA VAL A 195 -3.87 -30.87 1.97
C VAL A 195 -2.50 -30.19 1.95
N THR A 196 -1.92 -29.92 0.79
CA THR A 196 -0.59 -29.26 0.67
C THR A 196 -0.70 -27.78 0.33
N PHE A 197 -1.90 -27.33 -0.03
CA PHE A 197 -2.31 -25.94 -0.18
C PHE A 197 -3.64 -25.77 0.57
N PRO A 198 -3.95 -24.62 1.19
CA PRO A 198 -5.17 -24.50 1.96
C PRO A 198 -6.44 -24.66 1.12
N SER A 199 -7.53 -25.13 1.74
CA SER A 199 -8.82 -25.17 1.05
C SER A 199 -9.29 -23.75 0.74
N LYS A 200 -10.09 -23.60 -0.32
CA LYS A 200 -10.71 -22.30 -0.64
C LYS A 200 -11.52 -21.73 0.52
N SER A 201 -12.22 -22.59 1.27
CA SER A 201 -12.98 -22.18 2.45
C SER A 201 -12.10 -21.61 3.57
N PHE A 202 -10.91 -22.17 3.79
CA PHE A 202 -9.98 -21.60 4.77
C PHE A 202 -9.33 -20.31 4.25
N GLN A 203 -9.03 -20.23 2.95
CA GLN A 203 -8.52 -19.01 2.32
C GLN A 203 -9.50 -17.84 2.45
N ASP A 204 -10.79 -18.05 2.19
CA ASP A 204 -11.85 -17.05 2.43
C ASP A 204 -11.86 -16.57 3.90
N ARG A 205 -11.86 -17.52 4.85
CA ARG A 205 -11.80 -17.20 6.29
C ARG A 205 -10.54 -16.42 6.66
N PHE A 206 -9.40 -16.79 6.09
CA PHE A 206 -8.11 -16.12 6.30
C PHE A 206 -8.13 -14.68 5.78
N LEU A 207 -8.58 -14.46 4.54
CA LEU A 207 -8.61 -13.13 3.93
C LEU A 207 -9.50 -12.18 4.72
N ARG A 208 -10.70 -12.63 5.11
CA ARG A 208 -11.63 -11.84 5.95
C ARG A 208 -11.07 -11.59 7.34
N HIS A 209 -10.33 -12.53 7.90
CA HIS A 209 -9.67 -12.34 9.18
C HIS A 209 -8.58 -11.27 9.10
N LEU A 210 -7.70 -11.31 8.10
CA LEU A 210 -6.67 -10.29 7.91
C LEU A 210 -7.27 -8.89 7.69
N ASP A 211 -8.33 -8.79 6.89
CA ASP A 211 -9.08 -7.54 6.69
C ASP A 211 -9.62 -6.96 8.01
N SER A 212 -10.04 -7.83 8.94
CA SER A 212 -10.49 -7.41 10.28
C SER A 212 -9.36 -7.05 11.23
N CYS A 213 -8.15 -7.61 11.05
CA CYS A 213 -7.02 -7.39 11.94
C CYS A 213 -6.22 -6.13 11.57
N PHE A 214 -6.02 -5.88 10.28
CA PHE A 214 -5.18 -4.80 9.78
C PHE A 214 -6.02 -3.63 9.29
N THR A 215 -6.07 -2.57 10.08
CA THR A 215 -6.83 -1.35 9.77
C THR A 215 -5.93 -0.20 9.33
N SER A 216 -4.64 -0.30 9.62
CA SER A 216 -3.68 0.76 9.35
C SER A 216 -2.53 0.28 8.46
N VAL A 217 -1.84 -0.83 8.77
CA VAL A 217 -0.82 -1.42 7.88
C VAL A 217 -1.47 -1.99 6.64
N PRO A 218 -1.12 -1.51 5.44
CA PRO A 218 -1.55 -2.17 4.22
C PRO A 218 -0.92 -3.56 4.12
N TRP A 219 -1.76 -4.57 3.96
CA TRP A 219 -1.35 -5.95 3.74
C TRP A 219 -1.62 -6.36 2.30
N MET A 220 -0.85 -7.31 1.76
CA MET A 220 -0.81 -7.61 0.34
C MET A 220 -0.72 -9.12 0.09
N VAL A 221 -1.33 -9.56 -1.02
CA VAL A 221 -1.23 -10.94 -1.54
C VAL A 221 -0.70 -10.95 -2.97
N SER A 222 -0.12 -12.06 -3.40
CA SER A 222 0.40 -12.17 -4.77
C SER A 222 -0.69 -12.02 -5.83
N ILE A 223 -0.34 -11.47 -6.99
CA ILE A 223 -1.22 -11.44 -8.17
C ILE A 223 -1.66 -12.84 -8.62
N ASP A 224 -0.90 -13.88 -8.32
CA ASP A 224 -1.22 -15.28 -8.62
C ASP A 224 -2.45 -15.77 -7.83
N ALA A 225 -2.89 -15.02 -6.81
CA ALA A 225 -4.17 -15.24 -6.15
C ALA A 225 -5.38 -14.97 -7.08
N SER A 226 -5.15 -14.45 -8.29
CA SER A 226 -6.13 -14.40 -9.38
C SER A 226 -6.47 -15.79 -9.95
N ASP A 227 -5.60 -16.79 -9.79
CA ASP A 227 -5.80 -18.10 -10.42
C ASP A 227 -6.84 -18.94 -9.65
N PRO A 228 -7.99 -19.29 -10.26
CA PRO A 228 -9.05 -20.04 -9.61
C PRO A 228 -8.65 -21.49 -9.29
N ARG A 229 -7.52 -21.99 -9.80
CA ARG A 229 -6.97 -23.30 -9.43
C ARG A 229 -6.38 -23.30 -8.02
N TYR A 230 -6.10 -22.14 -7.46
CA TYR A 230 -5.55 -21.94 -6.12
C TYR A 230 -6.53 -21.21 -5.21
N SER A 231 -7.06 -20.09 -5.69
CA SER A 231 -7.73 -19.07 -4.88
C SER A 231 -9.26 -19.06 -5.06
N PRO A 232 -10.03 -18.61 -4.05
CA PRO A 232 -11.46 -18.29 -4.19
C PRO A 232 -11.76 -16.87 -4.71
N ILE A 233 -10.75 -16.01 -4.92
CA ILE A 233 -10.98 -14.57 -5.16
C ILE A 233 -11.63 -14.27 -6.52
N GLU A 234 -11.22 -14.96 -7.60
CA GLU A 234 -11.77 -14.69 -8.93
C GLU A 234 -13.30 -14.85 -8.96
N GLY A 235 -13.98 -13.77 -9.35
CA GLY A 235 -15.44 -13.74 -9.48
C GLY A 235 -16.22 -13.57 -8.16
N ASP A 236 -15.53 -13.47 -7.01
CA ASP A 236 -16.16 -13.20 -5.72
C ASP A 236 -16.05 -11.70 -5.37
N ALA A 237 -17.18 -10.98 -5.50
CA ALA A 237 -17.22 -9.54 -5.28
C ALA A 237 -16.96 -9.15 -3.81
N GLU A 238 -17.28 -10.00 -2.84
CA GLU A 238 -17.03 -9.69 -1.43
C GLU A 238 -15.54 -9.83 -1.11
N LEU A 239 -14.90 -10.91 -1.58
CA LEU A 239 -13.46 -11.09 -1.43
C LEU A 239 -12.68 -10.01 -2.17
N LEU A 240 -13.08 -9.66 -3.38
CA LEU A 240 -12.47 -8.56 -4.13
C LEU A 240 -12.65 -7.19 -3.44
N SER A 241 -13.65 -7.02 -2.57
CA SER A 241 -13.85 -5.76 -1.83
C SER A 241 -12.99 -5.62 -0.58
N LEU A 242 -12.30 -6.69 -0.15
CA LEU A 242 -11.39 -6.64 1.00
C LEU A 242 -10.19 -5.72 0.72
N GLY A 243 -9.63 -5.14 1.78
CA GLY A 243 -8.61 -4.09 1.76
C GLY A 243 -7.19 -4.53 1.42
N PHE A 244 -6.96 -5.76 0.95
CA PHE A 244 -5.62 -6.19 0.53
C PHE A 244 -5.12 -5.44 -0.70
N GLY A 245 -3.84 -5.14 -0.73
CA GLY A 245 -3.08 -4.78 -1.92
C GLY A 245 -2.54 -6.01 -2.65
N VAL A 246 -1.83 -5.80 -3.75
CA VAL A 246 -1.27 -6.89 -4.56
C VAL A 246 0.21 -6.71 -4.82
N PHE A 247 0.96 -7.81 -4.79
CA PHE A 247 2.37 -7.83 -5.16
C PHE A 247 2.62 -8.74 -6.36
N ASP A 248 3.47 -8.29 -7.28
CA ASP A 248 3.87 -8.99 -8.51
C ASP A 248 5.38 -9.26 -8.49
N ASP A 249 5.78 -10.51 -8.18
CA ASP A 249 7.19 -10.92 -8.10
C ASP A 249 7.79 -11.36 -9.44
N SER A 250 7.15 -10.99 -10.54
CA SER A 250 7.67 -11.18 -11.88
C SER A 250 7.49 -9.93 -12.74
N PHE A 251 7.49 -8.75 -12.09
CA PHE A 251 7.25 -7.48 -12.74
C PHE A 251 8.29 -7.22 -13.85
N LEU A 252 7.82 -6.70 -14.99
CA LEU A 252 8.61 -6.53 -16.22
C LEU A 252 9.17 -7.84 -16.82
N CYS A 253 8.64 -9.03 -16.49
CA CYS A 253 9.00 -10.23 -17.25
C CYS A 253 8.51 -10.14 -18.70
N LYS A 254 9.02 -11.03 -19.57
CA LYS A 254 8.64 -11.07 -21.00
C LYS A 254 7.14 -11.25 -21.21
N GLN A 255 6.49 -11.98 -20.33
CA GLN A 255 5.07 -12.32 -20.39
C GLN A 255 4.17 -11.27 -19.75
N HIS A 256 4.73 -10.25 -19.08
CA HIS A 256 4.00 -9.35 -18.18
C HIS A 256 2.72 -8.76 -18.80
N ALA A 257 2.80 -8.22 -20.02
CA ALA A 257 1.64 -7.62 -20.70
C ALA A 257 0.53 -8.63 -21.09
N ASN A 258 0.87 -9.92 -21.18
CA ASN A 258 -0.06 -10.97 -21.62
C ASN A 258 -0.53 -11.89 -20.49
N GLU A 259 0.24 -12.02 -19.41
CA GLU A 259 -0.06 -12.90 -18.26
C GLU A 259 -0.38 -12.03 -17.04
N ASN A 260 0.63 -11.43 -16.41
CA ASN A 260 0.47 -10.64 -15.18
C ASN A 260 -0.61 -9.56 -15.31
N GLU A 261 -0.65 -8.81 -16.42
CA GLU A 261 -1.67 -7.78 -16.61
C GLU A 261 -3.11 -8.33 -16.51
N ASN A 262 -3.33 -9.58 -16.92
CA ASN A 262 -4.63 -10.22 -16.76
C ASN A 262 -4.91 -10.59 -15.30
N ASP A 263 -3.89 -10.98 -14.54
CA ASP A 263 -4.01 -11.24 -13.11
C ASP A 263 -4.35 -9.96 -12.34
N TRP A 264 -3.68 -8.84 -12.67
CA TRP A 264 -4.04 -7.50 -12.19
C TRP A 264 -5.49 -7.11 -12.55
N LYS A 265 -5.98 -7.47 -13.74
CA LYS A 265 -7.39 -7.26 -14.15
C LYS A 265 -8.36 -8.07 -13.30
N ILE A 266 -8.07 -9.34 -13.08
CA ILE A 266 -8.90 -10.24 -12.27
C ILE A 266 -9.00 -9.73 -10.83
N LEU A 267 -7.89 -9.24 -10.27
CA LEU A 267 -7.83 -8.69 -8.91
C LEU A 267 -8.31 -7.24 -8.78
N ASN A 268 -8.98 -6.73 -9.82
CA ASN A 268 -9.49 -5.37 -9.99
C ASN A 268 -8.38 -4.32 -10.22
N LEU A 269 -8.25 -3.85 -11.47
CA LEU A 269 -7.33 -2.77 -11.85
C LEU A 269 -7.56 -1.45 -11.13
N ASP A 270 -8.70 -1.25 -10.46
CA ASP A 270 -8.97 -0.04 -9.67
C ASP A 270 -8.60 -0.19 -8.17
N ARG A 271 -8.10 -1.37 -7.75
CA ARG A 271 -7.71 -1.63 -6.35
C ARG A 271 -6.69 -0.65 -5.81
N TRP A 272 -5.77 -0.18 -6.66
CA TRP A 272 -4.76 0.82 -6.29
C TRP A 272 -5.36 2.11 -5.72
N LYS A 273 -6.64 2.40 -5.95
CA LYS A 273 -7.32 3.57 -5.38
C LYS A 273 -7.44 3.48 -3.85
N HIS A 274 -7.39 2.28 -3.27
CA HIS A 274 -7.56 2.06 -1.83
C HIS A 274 -6.54 1.10 -1.21
N SER A 275 -5.79 0.32 -1.99
CA SER A 275 -4.79 -0.64 -1.49
C SER A 275 -3.55 -0.68 -2.40
N PRO A 276 -2.33 -0.87 -1.87
CA PRO A 276 -1.09 -0.70 -2.63
C PRO A 276 -0.87 -1.78 -3.70
N GLY A 277 -0.13 -1.39 -4.73
CA GLY A 277 0.50 -2.30 -5.70
C GLY A 277 2.02 -2.29 -5.51
N GLY A 278 2.66 -3.46 -5.52
CA GLY A 278 4.10 -3.61 -5.38
C GLY A 278 4.61 -4.93 -5.96
N GLY A 279 5.70 -5.47 -5.41
CA GLY A 279 6.28 -6.75 -5.83
C GLY A 279 7.78 -6.71 -6.06
N GLU A 280 8.27 -7.55 -6.97
CA GLU A 280 9.68 -7.73 -7.28
C GLU A 280 9.92 -7.74 -8.79
N PHE A 281 11.02 -7.11 -9.22
CA PHE A 281 11.46 -7.26 -10.60
C PHE A 281 11.73 -8.73 -10.95
N SER A 282 11.29 -9.15 -12.13
CA SER A 282 11.44 -10.52 -12.61
C SER A 282 12.87 -11.07 -12.50
N TYR A 283 13.01 -12.20 -11.81
CA TYR A 283 14.22 -13.02 -11.80
C TYR A 283 14.21 -14.13 -12.86
N TYR A 284 13.23 -14.16 -13.78
CA TYR A 284 13.10 -15.23 -14.77
C TYR A 284 14.28 -15.29 -15.74
N THR A 285 14.88 -14.15 -16.09
CA THR A 285 16.10 -14.12 -16.90
C THR A 285 17.12 -13.11 -16.39
N ASN A 286 18.40 -13.36 -16.68
CA ASN A 286 19.47 -12.38 -16.45
C ASN A 286 19.24 -11.07 -17.21
N HIS A 287 18.53 -11.12 -18.34
CA HIS A 287 18.21 -9.94 -19.15
C HIS A 287 17.16 -9.08 -18.44
N ASP A 288 16.11 -9.71 -17.90
CA ASP A 288 15.06 -9.05 -17.11
C ASP A 288 15.70 -8.23 -15.97
N GLN A 289 16.52 -8.86 -15.14
CA GLN A 289 17.19 -8.20 -14.03
C GLN A 289 18.13 -7.07 -14.46
N LYS A 290 19.00 -7.31 -15.46
CA LYS A 290 19.98 -6.32 -15.91
C LYS A 290 19.34 -5.07 -16.52
N GLN A 291 18.19 -5.24 -17.16
CA GLN A 291 17.54 -4.19 -17.92
C GLN A 291 16.30 -3.62 -17.22
N ALA A 292 15.91 -4.11 -16.04
CA ALA A 292 14.71 -3.65 -15.31
C ALA A 292 14.60 -2.12 -15.21
N LEU A 293 15.71 -1.45 -14.85
CA LEU A 293 15.78 0.01 -14.76
C LEU A 293 16.48 0.67 -15.96
N SER A 294 16.71 -0.03 -17.07
CA SER A 294 17.18 0.63 -18.28
C SER A 294 16.10 1.55 -18.85
N PRO A 295 16.43 2.58 -19.65
CA PRO A 295 15.43 3.51 -20.18
C PRO A 295 14.33 2.86 -21.04
N GLN A 296 14.56 1.67 -21.60
CA GLN A 296 13.58 0.92 -22.39
C GLN A 296 13.04 -0.30 -21.64
N GLY A 297 13.50 -0.54 -20.41
CA GLY A 297 13.28 -1.77 -19.67
C GLY A 297 13.78 -3.03 -20.42
N PRO A 298 13.46 -4.22 -19.90
CA PRO A 298 13.93 -5.48 -20.49
C PRO A 298 13.20 -5.86 -21.77
N HIS A 299 11.93 -5.47 -21.94
CA HIS A 299 11.09 -5.89 -23.07
C HIS A 299 10.43 -4.72 -23.81
N GLY A 300 11.09 -3.55 -23.82
CA GLY A 300 10.65 -2.37 -24.58
C GLY A 300 9.63 -1.48 -23.85
N ILE A 301 9.40 -1.72 -22.56
CA ILE A 301 8.59 -0.89 -21.67
C ILE A 301 9.46 -0.50 -20.48
N SER A 302 9.59 0.79 -20.21
CA SER A 302 10.36 1.30 -19.07
C SER A 302 9.67 0.96 -17.75
N PHE A 303 10.44 0.87 -16.66
CA PHE A 303 9.86 0.72 -15.32
C PHE A 303 8.88 1.85 -15.01
N GLU A 304 9.20 3.10 -15.35
CA GLU A 304 8.36 4.26 -15.07
C GLU A 304 7.01 4.22 -15.80
N ASP A 305 6.95 3.64 -17.01
CA ASP A 305 5.70 3.49 -17.76
C ASP A 305 4.78 2.45 -17.13
N ASP A 306 5.33 1.28 -16.78
CA ASP A 306 4.53 0.24 -16.12
C ASP A 306 4.22 0.61 -14.65
N ALA A 307 5.12 1.30 -13.95
CA ALA A 307 4.84 1.85 -12.62
C ALA A 307 3.63 2.81 -12.64
N ARG A 308 3.50 3.63 -13.69
CA ARG A 308 2.34 4.50 -13.90
C ARG A 308 1.09 3.73 -14.28
N LYS A 309 1.21 2.73 -15.15
CA LYS A 309 0.09 1.91 -15.62
C LYS A 309 -0.53 1.07 -14.51
N PHE A 310 0.28 0.52 -13.62
CA PHE A 310 -0.14 -0.36 -12.53
C PHE A 310 -0.17 0.34 -11.17
N HIS A 311 0.07 1.65 -11.13
CA HIS A 311 0.01 2.47 -9.92
C HIS A 311 0.91 1.93 -8.79
N ILE A 312 2.16 1.63 -9.14
CA ILE A 312 3.13 1.00 -8.26
C ILE A 312 3.53 1.94 -7.12
N SER A 313 3.41 1.43 -5.90
CA SER A 313 3.73 2.13 -4.65
C SER A 313 5.20 1.92 -4.27
N PHE A 314 5.71 0.70 -4.43
CA PHE A 314 7.11 0.34 -4.24
C PHE A 314 7.48 -0.86 -5.13
N MET A 315 8.77 -1.14 -5.34
CA MET A 315 9.22 -2.30 -6.11
C MET A 315 10.53 -2.86 -5.56
N ILE A 316 10.57 -4.15 -5.24
CA ILE A 316 11.78 -4.84 -4.82
C ILE A 316 12.74 -4.95 -6.01
N GLY A 317 13.92 -4.38 -5.83
CA GLY A 317 14.96 -4.29 -6.84
C GLY A 317 16.34 -4.55 -6.24
N ASN A 318 16.45 -5.57 -5.40
CA ASN A 318 17.65 -5.88 -4.62
C ASN A 318 18.93 -5.93 -5.46
N ASP A 319 18.84 -6.52 -6.66
CA ASP A 319 19.99 -6.68 -7.55
C ASP A 319 20.28 -5.47 -8.45
N GLN A 320 19.42 -4.44 -8.45
CA GLN A 320 19.60 -3.27 -9.32
C GLN A 320 20.88 -2.49 -9.01
N VAL A 321 21.35 -2.51 -7.76
CA VAL A 321 22.64 -1.90 -7.37
C VAL A 321 23.86 -2.58 -8.01
N LYS A 322 23.70 -3.77 -8.60
CA LYS A 322 24.74 -4.46 -9.39
C LYS A 322 24.77 -3.99 -10.85
N PHE A 323 23.69 -3.38 -11.34
CA PHE A 323 23.50 -3.06 -12.76
C PHE A 323 23.33 -1.56 -13.03
N GLN A 324 22.96 -0.79 -12.01
CA GLN A 324 22.63 0.63 -12.10
C GLN A 324 23.38 1.44 -11.04
N SER A 325 23.54 2.73 -11.29
CA SER A 325 24.04 3.65 -10.26
C SER A 325 22.97 3.90 -9.19
N MET A 326 23.40 4.32 -7.99
CA MET A 326 22.46 4.67 -6.92
C MET A 326 21.58 5.87 -7.30
N GLU A 327 22.06 6.80 -8.11
CA GLU A 327 21.25 7.91 -8.64
C GLU A 327 20.11 7.40 -9.53
N ARG A 328 20.36 6.36 -10.35
CA ARG A 328 19.31 5.74 -11.17
C ARG A 328 18.29 5.00 -10.31
N VAL A 329 18.74 4.29 -9.26
CA VAL A 329 17.86 3.64 -8.28
C VAL A 329 16.99 4.68 -7.56
N LYS A 330 17.59 5.80 -7.11
CA LYS A 330 16.87 6.93 -6.51
C LYS A 330 15.83 7.50 -7.47
N ALA A 331 16.21 7.74 -8.73
CA ALA A 331 15.30 8.28 -9.75
C ALA A 331 14.12 7.34 -10.03
N ALA A 332 14.37 6.02 -10.11
CA ALA A 332 13.31 5.02 -10.23
C ALA A 332 12.38 5.05 -9.01
N GLY A 333 12.96 5.14 -7.80
CA GLY A 333 12.18 5.19 -6.57
C GLY A 333 11.29 6.42 -6.48
N MET A 334 11.81 7.60 -6.88
CA MET A 334 11.04 8.83 -6.95
C MET A 334 9.88 8.76 -7.97
N ALA A 335 9.91 7.84 -8.93
CA ALA A 335 8.83 7.64 -9.90
C ALA A 335 7.68 6.74 -9.42
N THR A 336 7.70 6.31 -8.15
CA THR A 336 6.65 5.45 -7.54
C THR A 336 5.85 6.20 -6.49
N GLY A 337 4.65 5.69 -6.18
CA GLY A 337 3.83 6.21 -5.09
C GLY A 337 3.29 7.63 -5.31
N TYR A 338 3.11 8.36 -4.21
CA TYR A 338 2.52 9.70 -4.19
C TYR A 338 3.57 10.80 -4.43
N GLN A 339 3.13 11.93 -4.97
CA GLN A 339 3.91 13.17 -5.02
C GLN A 339 2.97 14.37 -4.86
N PHE A 340 2.97 15.02 -3.69
CA PHE A 340 2.06 16.13 -3.45
C PHE A 340 2.60 17.45 -4.01
N ARG A 341 1.76 18.21 -4.72
CA ARG A 341 2.02 19.58 -5.13
C ARG A 341 0.96 20.53 -4.59
N ILE A 342 1.40 21.61 -3.95
CA ILE A 342 0.52 22.75 -3.65
C ILE A 342 0.41 23.60 -4.93
N THR A 343 -0.80 23.67 -5.48
CA THR A 343 -1.12 24.41 -6.71
C THR A 343 -1.85 25.74 -6.44
N GLY A 344 -2.16 26.01 -5.18
CA GLY A 344 -2.64 27.31 -4.73
C GLY A 344 -2.62 27.40 -3.20
N ALA A 345 -2.28 28.58 -2.68
CA ALA A 345 -2.24 28.83 -1.25
C ALA A 345 -2.75 30.25 -0.97
N ARG A 346 -3.77 30.37 -0.12
CA ARG A 346 -4.38 31.66 0.19
C ARG A 346 -4.66 31.78 1.67
N ARG A 347 -4.20 32.87 2.28
CA ARG A 347 -4.58 33.26 3.63
C ARG A 347 -5.92 33.99 3.64
N ILE A 348 -6.74 33.67 4.62
CA ILE A 348 -8.04 34.30 4.90
C ILE A 348 -8.13 34.50 6.42
N GLY A 349 -7.84 35.72 6.86
CA GLY A 349 -7.70 36.02 8.29
C GLY A 349 -6.65 35.10 8.95
N ALA A 350 -7.04 34.44 10.04
CA ALA A 350 -6.21 33.50 10.79
C ALA A 350 -6.21 32.06 10.23
N SER A 351 -6.47 31.89 8.93
CA SER A 351 -6.50 30.57 8.29
C SER A 351 -5.83 30.58 6.92
N VAL A 352 -5.37 29.42 6.48
CA VAL A 352 -4.83 29.20 5.14
C VAL A 352 -5.63 28.11 4.45
N ASP A 353 -6.06 28.40 3.22
CA ASP A 353 -6.64 27.44 2.30
C ASP A 353 -5.56 27.03 1.29
N LEU A 354 -5.24 25.75 1.23
CA LEU A 354 -4.35 25.14 0.25
C LEU A 354 -5.17 24.38 -0.79
N ARG A 355 -4.73 24.40 -2.05
CA ARG A 355 -5.13 23.47 -3.10
C ARG A 355 -3.98 22.53 -3.37
N VAL A 356 -4.21 21.24 -3.20
CA VAL A 356 -3.17 20.21 -3.23
C VAL A 356 -3.54 19.17 -4.28
N THR A 357 -2.60 18.80 -5.14
CA THR A 357 -2.74 17.77 -6.18
C THR A 357 -1.77 16.63 -5.86
N ASN A 358 -2.15 15.37 -6.11
CA ASN A 358 -1.18 14.27 -6.17
C ASN A 358 -0.72 14.10 -7.63
N GLU A 359 0.55 14.39 -7.91
CA GLU A 359 1.20 14.22 -9.22
C GLU A 359 1.97 12.89 -9.35
N GLY A 360 1.92 12.05 -8.31
CA GLY A 360 2.54 10.72 -8.31
C GLY A 360 1.80 9.72 -9.20
N VAL A 361 2.16 8.44 -9.06
CA VAL A 361 1.51 7.32 -9.76
C VAL A 361 0.57 6.52 -8.86
N ALA A 362 0.61 6.69 -7.55
CA ALA A 362 -0.31 6.04 -6.61
C ALA A 362 -0.68 7.00 -5.45
N PRO A 363 -1.79 6.76 -4.72
CA PRO A 363 -2.08 7.51 -3.50
C PRO A 363 -1.17 7.09 -2.34
N LEU A 364 -1.17 7.91 -1.27
CA LEU A 364 -0.68 7.49 0.03
C LEU A 364 -1.78 6.69 0.75
N TYR A 365 -1.44 5.52 1.30
CA TYR A 365 -2.41 4.63 1.98
C TYR A 365 -2.46 4.80 3.51
N ARG A 366 -1.71 5.76 4.05
CA ARG A 366 -1.70 6.14 5.47
C ARG A 366 -2.21 7.57 5.64
N ASP A 367 -2.76 7.86 6.81
CA ASP A 367 -3.19 9.21 7.12
C ASP A 367 -2.00 10.14 7.29
N ALA A 368 -2.05 11.25 6.53
CA ALA A 368 -1.07 12.32 6.59
C ALA A 368 -1.80 13.65 6.44
N TYR A 369 -1.34 14.67 7.15
CA TYR A 369 -2.03 15.95 7.27
C TYR A 369 -1.05 17.06 7.03
N PHE A 370 -1.47 18.11 6.33
CA PHE A 370 -0.71 19.36 6.43
C PHE A 370 -0.75 19.86 7.86
N ALA A 371 0.31 20.51 8.32
CA ALA A 371 0.37 21.10 9.65
C ALA A 371 1.17 22.39 9.65
N ILE A 372 0.80 23.31 10.55
CA ILE A 372 1.54 24.54 10.86
C ILE A 372 1.71 24.56 12.37
N ASN A 373 2.95 24.66 12.88
CA ASN A 373 3.25 24.65 14.32
C ASN A 373 2.63 23.46 15.09
N GLY A 374 2.62 22.26 14.49
CA GLY A 374 2.02 21.07 15.11
C GLY A 374 0.49 21.03 15.07
N HIS A 375 -0.16 22.00 14.43
CA HIS A 375 -1.61 22.01 14.24
C HIS A 375 -1.97 21.42 12.87
N ARG A 376 -2.42 20.17 12.87
CA ARG A 376 -2.84 19.43 11.67
C ARG A 376 -4.13 19.98 11.06
N SER A 377 -4.26 19.83 9.74
CA SER A 377 -5.53 19.96 9.03
C SER A 377 -6.51 18.87 9.45
N THR A 378 -7.80 19.12 9.26
CA THR A 378 -8.83 18.07 9.44
C THR A 378 -8.88 17.07 8.28
N GLN A 379 -8.44 17.50 7.10
CA GLN A 379 -8.43 16.70 5.89
C GLN A 379 -7.12 15.91 5.81
N SER A 380 -7.23 14.59 5.65
CA SER A 380 -6.12 13.68 5.38
C SER A 380 -5.79 13.68 3.89
N LEU A 381 -4.51 13.54 3.55
CA LEU A 381 -4.00 13.31 2.20
C LEU A 381 -4.10 11.84 1.77
N LYS A 382 -4.46 10.95 2.69
CA LYS A 382 -4.71 9.53 2.41
C LYS A 382 -5.73 9.39 1.29
N GLY A 383 -5.40 8.57 0.29
CA GLY A 383 -6.31 8.27 -0.82
C GLY A 383 -6.50 9.40 -1.83
N LEU A 384 -5.76 10.52 -1.75
CA LEU A 384 -5.76 11.52 -2.82
C LEU A 384 -5.18 10.90 -4.10
N LEU A 385 -6.03 10.65 -5.09
CA LEU A 385 -5.64 9.91 -6.30
C LEU A 385 -4.74 10.75 -7.23
N PRO A 386 -3.84 10.12 -8.00
CA PRO A 386 -3.08 10.78 -9.06
C PRO A 386 -3.95 11.63 -9.99
N GLY A 387 -3.52 12.88 -10.21
CA GLY A 387 -4.23 13.86 -11.03
C GLY A 387 -5.43 14.53 -10.35
N GLU A 388 -5.90 14.02 -9.22
CA GLU A 388 -6.95 14.67 -8.43
C GLU A 388 -6.37 15.74 -7.51
N PHE A 389 -7.25 16.66 -7.09
CA PHE A 389 -6.90 17.71 -6.15
C PHE A 389 -7.91 17.79 -5.01
N MET A 390 -7.46 18.29 -3.87
CA MET A 390 -8.30 18.61 -2.73
C MET A 390 -7.99 19.99 -2.17
N SER A 391 -8.95 20.55 -1.43
CA SER A 391 -8.74 21.77 -0.65
C SER A 391 -8.49 21.41 0.81
N VAL A 392 -7.43 21.96 1.39
CA VAL A 392 -7.04 21.74 2.79
C VAL A 392 -7.10 23.08 3.50
N LYS A 393 -7.79 23.13 4.65
CA LYS A 393 -7.87 24.33 5.46
C LYS A 393 -7.14 24.14 6.78
N LEU A 394 -6.31 25.12 7.13
CA LEU A 394 -5.48 25.12 8.34
C LEU A 394 -5.70 26.40 9.13
N ALA A 395 -5.62 26.30 10.45
CA ALA A 395 -5.47 27.47 11.30
C ALA A 395 -4.03 28.00 11.17
N ASP A 396 -3.90 29.30 10.95
CA ASP A 396 -2.63 30.01 10.86
C ASP A 396 -2.74 31.39 11.54
N PRO A 397 -3.04 31.46 12.85
CA PRO A 397 -3.25 32.74 13.54
C PRO A 397 -2.00 33.61 13.60
N ASN A 398 -0.82 33.01 13.43
CA ASN A 398 0.47 33.69 13.49
C ASN A 398 1.08 33.93 12.10
N HIS A 399 0.34 33.65 11.03
CA HIS A 399 0.77 33.92 9.65
C HIS A 399 2.10 33.23 9.26
N ALA A 400 2.33 32.00 9.72
CA ALA A 400 3.60 31.29 9.59
C ALA A 400 3.62 30.23 8.46
N ALA A 401 2.53 30.08 7.69
CA ALA A 401 2.40 29.04 6.67
C ALA A 401 3.54 29.04 5.63
N GLU A 402 4.07 30.21 5.24
CA GLU A 402 5.14 30.30 4.22
C GLU A 402 6.49 29.76 4.71
N GLN A 403 6.69 29.61 6.02
CA GLN A 403 7.95 29.15 6.61
C GLN A 403 7.85 27.81 7.35
N GLN A 404 6.64 27.42 7.78
CA GLN A 404 6.46 26.33 8.74
C GLN A 404 5.42 25.28 8.31
N LEU A 405 4.92 25.35 7.07
CA LEU A 405 4.03 24.33 6.55
C LEU A 405 4.80 23.02 6.31
N VAL A 406 4.32 21.94 6.92
CA VAL A 406 4.85 20.58 6.76
C VAL A 406 3.72 19.59 6.51
N ILE A 407 4.05 18.34 6.18
CA ILE A 407 3.11 17.22 6.19
C ILE A 407 3.51 16.29 7.34
N GLU A 408 2.59 16.09 8.29
CA GLU A 408 2.75 15.18 9.42
C GLU A 408 2.04 13.85 9.17
N CYS A 409 2.70 12.76 9.53
CA CYS A 409 2.18 11.40 9.42
C CYS A 409 2.64 10.60 10.64
N ASP A 410 1.73 9.91 11.32
CA ASP A 410 2.07 9.07 12.48
C ASP A 410 2.73 7.74 12.09
N HIS A 411 2.78 7.46 10.77
CA HIS A 411 3.27 6.21 10.20
C HIS A 411 4.59 6.36 9.43
N ILE A 412 5.37 7.40 9.72
CA ILE A 412 6.75 7.56 9.25
C ILE A 412 7.69 7.67 10.45
N LEU A 413 8.98 7.42 10.22
CA LEU A 413 10.00 7.54 11.26
C LEU A 413 10.27 9.00 11.63
N PRO A 414 10.76 9.29 12.85
CA PRO A 414 11.10 10.65 13.27
C PRO A 414 12.13 11.38 12.38
N GLY A 415 12.98 10.63 11.66
CA GLY A 415 13.96 11.18 10.73
C GLY A 415 13.47 11.28 9.28
N GLN A 416 12.24 10.83 8.99
CA GLN A 416 11.63 10.90 7.66
C GLN A 416 10.77 12.16 7.53
N GLU A 417 10.62 12.64 6.30
CA GLU A 417 9.78 13.78 5.96
C GLU A 417 8.95 13.43 4.73
N ILE A 418 7.67 13.80 4.73
CA ILE A 418 6.86 13.82 3.51
C ILE A 418 7.04 15.18 2.85
N GLN A 419 7.82 15.22 1.76
CA GLN A 419 8.05 16.46 1.02
C GLN A 419 6.89 16.76 0.06
N PHE A 420 6.63 18.04 -0.16
CA PHE A 420 5.71 18.50 -1.21
C PHE A 420 6.41 19.52 -2.12
N ALA A 421 5.96 19.61 -3.36
CA ALA A 421 6.39 20.64 -4.29
C ALA A 421 5.46 21.86 -4.25
N ALA A 422 6.02 23.05 -4.43
CA ALA A 422 5.26 24.29 -4.57
C ALA A 422 6.07 25.26 -5.43
N ASP A 423 5.37 25.94 -6.34
CA ASP A 423 5.95 26.98 -7.19
C ASP A 423 4.94 28.11 -7.37
N LEU A 424 4.63 28.78 -6.25
CA LEU A 424 3.67 29.88 -6.16
C LEU A 424 4.44 31.19 -5.98
N ASP A 425 4.06 32.23 -6.73
CA ASP A 425 4.67 33.57 -6.70
C ASP A 425 3.87 34.56 -5.85
#